data_AF-X1TKW7-F1
#
_entry.id   AF-X1TKW7-F1
#
_cell.length_a   1.000
_cell.length_b   1.000
_cell.length_c   1.000
_cell.angle_alpha   90.00
_cell.angle_beta   90.00
_cell.angle_gamma   90.00
#
_symmetry.space_group_name_H-M   'P 1'
#
loop_
_entity.id
_entity.type
_entity.pdbx_description
1 polymer ?
#
loop_
_entity_poly.entity_id
_entity_poly.type
_entity_poly.pdbx_seq_one_letter_code
_entity_poly.pdbx_strand_id
1 'polypeptide(L)'
;YQKIERSEIKIDHRAEGTVTVQDPCHAKTLGQDFMDTPRRLLQELGYSVLEMEHTHELALCCGFGNGAGRYSPVDIIAWSLRRLGEARKTGAQMLVTYCSVCQLYLSVARKLYPKAPPVYHVLDLLQMAIGEQPALRHSERANKMIKYMTFGLPRIVSPRRSWVEI
;
A
#
# COMPACT_ATOMS: atom_id res chain seq x y z
N TYR A 1 4.99 -1.04 17.44
CA TYR A 1 6.42 -0.74 17.51
C TYR A 1 6.91 -0.70 18.95
N GLN A 2 6.40 0.19 19.81
CA GLN A 2 6.81 0.27 21.23
C GLN A 2 6.84 -1.07 21.98
N LYS A 3 5.89 -1.97 21.72
CA LYS A 3 5.89 -3.33 22.28
C LYS A 3 7.08 -4.20 21.84
N ILE A 4 7.54 -4.05 20.60
CA ILE A 4 8.72 -4.74 20.08
C ILE A 4 9.98 -4.17 20.71
N GLU A 5 10.06 -2.83 20.81
CA GLU A 5 11.17 -2.13 21.48
C GLU A 5 11.30 -2.53 22.95
N ARG A 6 10.17 -2.70 23.65
CA ARG A 6 10.11 -3.21 25.03
C ARG A 6 10.27 -4.72 25.15
N SER A 7 10.52 -5.43 24.04
CA SER A 7 10.61 -6.89 23.99
C SER A 7 9.34 -7.63 24.49
N GLU A 8 8.18 -6.97 24.47
CA GLU A 8 6.87 -7.59 24.77
C GLU A 8 6.36 -8.46 23.60
N ILE A 9 6.82 -8.16 22.38
CA ILE A 9 6.59 -8.99 21.19
C ILE A 9 7.94 -9.53 20.74
N LYS A 10 8.10 -10.85 20.80
CA LYS A 10 9.30 -11.53 20.35
C LYS A 10 9.26 -11.74 18.84
N ILE A 11 10.36 -11.40 18.16
CA ILE A 11 10.55 -11.71 16.75
C ILE A 11 11.25 -13.06 16.67
N ASP A 12 10.56 -14.08 16.19
CA ASP A 12 11.07 -15.45 16.09
C ASP A 12 11.85 -15.67 14.79
N HIS A 13 11.51 -14.94 13.73
CA HIS A 13 12.14 -15.03 12.42
C HIS A 13 12.50 -13.64 11.89
N ARG A 14 13.79 -13.36 11.81
CA ARG A 14 14.29 -12.21 11.05
C ARG A 14 14.42 -12.61 9.59
N ALA A 15 13.76 -11.87 8.71
CA ALA A 15 13.82 -12.10 7.28
C ALA A 15 15.03 -11.41 6.66
N GLU A 16 15.48 -11.91 5.51
CA GLU A 16 16.47 -11.23 4.68
C GLU A 16 15.81 -10.83 3.36
N GLY A 17 15.89 -9.56 3.00
CA GLY A 17 15.29 -9.06 1.76
C GLY A 17 15.24 -7.54 1.68
N THR A 18 14.89 -7.04 0.50
CA THR A 18 14.76 -5.61 0.24
C THR A 18 13.29 -5.20 0.10
N VAL A 19 12.91 -4.15 0.80
CA VAL A 19 11.56 -3.59 0.79
C VAL A 19 11.60 -2.13 0.39
N THR A 20 10.53 -1.62 -0.20
CA THR A 20 10.31 -0.19 -0.36
C THR A 20 8.97 0.21 0.26
N VAL A 21 8.85 1.45 0.75
CA VAL A 21 7.72 1.88 1.57
C VAL A 21 6.81 2.85 0.84
N GLN A 22 5.52 2.51 0.75
CA GLN A 22 4.46 3.45 0.40
C GLN A 22 3.96 4.15 1.67
N ASP A 23 4.32 5.43 1.80
CA ASP A 23 3.70 6.33 2.78
C ASP A 23 2.28 6.73 2.33
N PRO A 24 1.24 6.43 3.12
CA PRO A 24 -0.12 6.88 2.85
C PRO A 24 -0.22 8.40 2.93
N CYS A 25 -1.10 8.99 2.12
CA CYS A 25 -1.26 10.45 2.09
C CYS A 25 -1.66 11.07 3.44
N HIS A 26 -2.43 10.34 4.27
CA HIS A 26 -2.81 10.80 5.60
C HIS A 26 -1.68 10.69 6.64
N ALA A 27 -0.60 9.95 6.37
CA ALA A 27 0.50 9.81 7.32
C ALA A 27 1.27 11.13 7.50
N LYS A 28 1.25 11.99 6.47
CA LYS A 28 1.83 13.35 6.48
C LYS A 28 1.26 14.22 7.58
N THR A 29 -0.05 14.10 7.86
CA THR A 29 -0.68 14.89 8.93
C THR A 29 -0.31 14.40 10.34
N LEU A 30 0.30 13.22 10.44
CA LEU A 30 0.77 12.63 11.70
C LEU A 30 2.26 12.91 11.95
N GLY A 31 2.95 13.52 10.97
CA GLY A 31 4.34 13.94 11.07
C GLY A 31 5.36 12.84 10.76
N GLN A 32 6.62 13.27 10.70
CA GLN A 32 7.74 12.46 10.25
C GLN A 32 7.97 11.21 11.11
N ASP A 33 7.90 11.32 12.44
CA ASP A 33 8.15 10.18 13.36
C ASP A 33 7.15 9.03 13.13
N PHE A 34 5.89 9.36 12.78
CA PHE A 34 4.90 8.35 12.42
C PHE A 34 5.28 7.62 11.12
N MET A 35 5.77 8.34 10.10
CA MET A 35 6.23 7.75 8.84
C MET A 35 7.55 6.98 8.98
N ASP A 36 8.39 7.31 9.95
CA ASP A 36 9.64 6.58 10.24
C ASP A 36 9.40 5.30 11.03
N THR A 37 8.31 5.22 11.80
CA THR A 37 7.91 4.03 12.56
C THR A 37 7.85 2.73 11.72
N PRO A 38 7.18 2.68 10.55
CA PRO A 38 7.16 1.47 9.72
C PRO A 38 8.56 1.11 9.19
N ARG A 39 9.44 2.07 8.94
CA ARG A 39 10.82 1.81 8.48
C ARG A 39 11.65 1.17 9.58
N ARG A 40 11.61 1.74 10.79
CA ARG A 40 12.24 1.16 11.99
C ARG A 40 11.73 -0.25 12.25
N LEU A 41 10.41 -0.46 12.16
CA LEU A 41 9.83 -1.79 12.28
C LEU A 41 10.41 -2.74 11.23
N LEU A 42 10.42 -2.38 9.95
CA LEU A 42 10.93 -3.25 8.89
C LEU A 42 12.41 -3.61 9.07
N GLN A 43 13.22 -2.67 9.55
CA GLN A 43 14.62 -2.92 9.89
C GLN A 43 14.77 -3.90 11.06
N GLU A 44 13.96 -3.77 12.13
CA GLU A 44 13.94 -4.72 13.24
C GLU A 44 13.50 -6.13 12.80
N LEU A 45 12.62 -6.22 11.80
CA LEU A 45 12.25 -7.49 11.18
C LEU A 45 13.35 -8.09 10.27
N GLY A 46 14.44 -7.36 10.01
CA GLY A 46 15.60 -7.81 9.20
C GLY A 46 15.63 -7.29 7.76
N TYR A 47 14.66 -6.48 7.33
CA TYR A 47 14.61 -5.97 5.96
C TYR A 47 15.51 -4.75 5.73
N SER A 48 16.08 -4.68 4.52
CA SER A 48 16.72 -3.46 4.00
C SER A 48 15.70 -2.58 3.29
N VAL A 49 15.51 -1.35 3.76
CA VAL A 49 14.57 -0.39 3.17
C VAL A 49 15.26 0.40 2.05
N LEU A 50 14.74 0.27 0.82
CA LEU A 50 15.14 1.04 -0.35
C LEU A 50 14.08 2.10 -0.64
N GLU A 51 14.42 3.38 -0.51
CA GLU A 51 13.46 4.47 -0.71
C GLU A 51 13.13 4.67 -2.19
N MET A 52 11.87 5.03 -2.44
CA MET A 52 11.41 5.50 -3.75
C MET A 52 11.81 6.97 -3.96
N GLU A 53 11.76 7.42 -5.21
CA GLU A 53 12.07 8.81 -5.61
C GLU A 53 11.28 9.83 -4.76
N HIS A 54 9.99 9.58 -4.57
CA HIS A 54 9.14 10.37 -3.68
C HIS A 54 8.84 9.57 -2.41
N THR A 55 9.20 10.10 -1.25
CA THR A 55 9.03 9.44 0.04
C THR A 55 8.64 10.44 1.14
N HIS A 56 8.16 9.96 2.29
CA HIS A 56 7.71 10.77 3.43
C HIS A 56 6.73 11.88 3.01
N GLU A 57 7.05 13.14 3.32
CA GLU A 57 6.23 14.32 3.00
C GLU A 57 6.04 14.52 1.49
N LEU A 58 6.97 14.02 0.67
CA LEU A 58 6.90 14.10 -0.78
C LEU A 58 6.20 12.89 -1.40
N ALA A 59 5.88 11.85 -0.63
CA ALA A 59 5.31 10.61 -1.14
C ALA A 59 4.05 10.86 -1.98
N LEU A 60 4.00 10.22 -3.15
CA LEU A 60 2.84 10.28 -4.04
C LEU A 60 1.69 9.43 -3.48
N CYS A 61 0.46 9.87 -3.73
CA CYS A 61 -0.74 9.11 -3.36
C CYS A 61 -0.80 7.77 -4.13
N CYS A 62 -1.37 6.75 -3.49
CA CYS A 62 -1.69 5.45 -4.11
C CYS A 62 -2.78 5.52 -5.19
N GLY A 63 -3.30 6.70 -5.51
CA GLY A 63 -4.38 6.94 -6.45
C GLY A 63 -5.71 7.24 -5.78
N PHE A 64 -6.09 6.52 -4.72
CA PHE A 64 -7.43 6.66 -4.13
C PHE A 64 -7.68 8.05 -3.53
N GLY A 65 -6.83 8.56 -2.64
CA GLY A 65 -7.09 9.85 -1.97
C GLY A 65 -7.24 11.01 -2.97
N ASN A 66 -6.28 11.16 -3.87
CA ASN A 66 -6.30 12.22 -4.88
C ASN A 66 -7.44 12.02 -5.92
N GLY A 67 -7.66 10.78 -6.36
CA GLY A 67 -8.67 10.47 -7.37
C GLY A 67 -10.11 10.44 -6.82
N ALA A 68 -10.30 10.12 -5.54
CA ALA A 68 -11.60 10.22 -4.86
C ALA A 68 -12.03 11.68 -4.72
N GLY A 69 -11.11 12.59 -4.41
CA GLY A 69 -11.39 14.04 -4.38
C GLY A 69 -11.85 14.60 -5.73
N ARG A 70 -11.47 13.95 -6.85
CA ARG A 70 -11.85 14.34 -8.22
C ARG A 70 -12.92 13.44 -8.84
N TYR A 71 -13.36 12.40 -8.14
CA TYR A 71 -14.24 11.35 -8.66
C TYR A 71 -13.80 10.80 -10.04
N SER A 72 -12.48 10.63 -10.24
CA SER A 72 -11.89 10.21 -11.52
C SER A 72 -11.21 8.85 -11.40
N PRO A 73 -11.84 7.76 -11.89
CA PRO A 73 -11.21 6.43 -11.92
C PRO A 73 -9.91 6.39 -12.74
N VAL A 74 -9.83 7.22 -13.79
CA VAL A 74 -8.64 7.35 -14.65
C VAL A 74 -7.48 7.89 -13.82
N ASP A 75 -7.71 8.93 -13.01
CA ASP A 75 -6.68 9.51 -12.15
C ASP A 75 -6.23 8.50 -11.09
N ILE A 76 -7.17 7.76 -10.48
CA ILE A 76 -6.84 6.72 -9.50
C ILE A 76 -5.84 5.72 -10.11
N ILE A 77 -6.14 5.19 -11.30
CA ILE A 77 -5.27 4.21 -11.96
C ILE A 77 -3.95 4.85 -12.40
N ALA A 78 -3.96 6.04 -13.00
CA ALA A 78 -2.76 6.72 -13.47
C ALA A 78 -1.75 6.96 -12.33
N TRP A 79 -2.22 7.47 -11.18
CA TRP A 79 -1.38 7.68 -10.00
C TRP A 79 -0.91 6.37 -9.38
N SER A 80 -1.78 5.35 -9.34
CA SER A 80 -1.38 4.01 -8.87
C SER A 80 -0.24 3.44 -9.72
N LEU A 81 -0.33 3.54 -11.05
CA LEU A 81 0.67 3.05 -11.98
C LEU A 81 1.99 3.83 -11.87
N ARG A 82 1.94 5.16 -11.74
CA ARG A 82 3.12 5.99 -11.51
C ARG A 82 3.84 5.55 -10.23
N ARG A 83 3.07 5.31 -9.15
CA ARG A 83 3.60 4.85 -7.88
C ARG A 83 4.25 3.48 -7.95
N LEU A 84 3.61 2.52 -8.62
CA LEU A 84 4.21 1.21 -8.87
C LEU A 84 5.47 1.29 -9.76
N GLY A 85 5.53 2.29 -10.65
CA GLY A 85 6.72 2.63 -11.42
C GLY A 85 7.91 3.00 -10.53
N GLU A 86 7.70 3.89 -9.56
CA GLU A 86 8.74 4.22 -8.58
C GLU A 86 9.15 3.00 -7.74
N ALA A 87 8.17 2.25 -7.24
CA ALA A 87 8.44 1.04 -6.46
C ALA A 87 9.33 0.07 -7.24
N ARG A 88 9.05 -0.12 -8.53
CA ARG A 88 9.86 -0.96 -9.41
C ARG A 88 11.28 -0.42 -9.61
N LYS A 89 11.45 0.89 -9.78
CA LYS A 89 12.77 1.51 -10.00
C LYS A 89 13.73 1.29 -8.82
N THR A 90 13.21 1.13 -7.60
CA THR A 90 14.05 0.84 -6.42
C THR A 90 14.79 -0.50 -6.50
N GLY A 91 14.30 -1.46 -7.29
CA GLY A 91 14.82 -2.83 -7.27
C GLY A 91 14.42 -3.63 -6.03
N ALA A 92 13.57 -3.09 -5.14
CA ALA A 92 13.10 -3.81 -3.96
C ALA A 92 12.26 -5.04 -4.34
N GLN A 93 12.40 -6.11 -3.56
CA GLN A 93 11.63 -7.34 -3.74
C GLN A 93 10.15 -7.16 -3.41
N MET A 94 9.82 -6.24 -2.49
CA MET A 94 8.46 -6.02 -1.99
C MET A 94 8.14 -4.53 -1.84
N LEU A 95 6.88 -4.17 -2.12
CA LEU A 95 6.31 -2.87 -1.78
C LEU A 95 5.48 -3.02 -0.51
N VAL A 96 5.85 -2.31 0.54
CA VAL A 96 5.18 -2.36 1.84
C VAL A 96 4.41 -1.08 2.08
N THR A 97 3.20 -1.19 2.62
CA THR A 97 2.42 -0.05 3.10
C THR A 97 1.84 -0.35 4.48
N TYR A 98 1.37 0.69 5.15
CA TYR A 98 0.70 0.60 6.45
C TYR A 98 -0.73 1.19 6.38
N CYS A 99 -1.29 1.23 5.17
CA CYS A 99 -2.67 1.61 4.90
C CYS A 99 -3.34 0.56 4.02
N SER A 100 -4.45 -0.01 4.51
CA SER A 100 -5.22 -1.03 3.80
C SER A 100 -5.81 -0.55 2.47
N VAL A 101 -6.14 0.75 2.35
CA VAL A 101 -6.60 1.36 1.10
C VAL A 101 -5.47 1.40 0.07
N CYS A 102 -4.27 1.83 0.48
CA CYS A 102 -3.10 1.83 -0.39
C CYS A 102 -2.80 0.41 -0.86
N GLN A 103 -2.84 -0.57 0.05
CA GLN A 103 -2.60 -1.97 -0.28
C GLN A 103 -3.58 -2.49 -1.33
N LEU A 104 -4.88 -2.19 -1.19
CA LEU A 104 -5.90 -2.63 -2.12
C LEU A 104 -5.71 -2.01 -3.52
N TYR A 105 -5.61 -0.68 -3.60
CA TYR A 105 -5.54 0.02 -4.90
C TYR A 105 -4.23 -0.26 -5.64
N LEU A 106 -3.11 -0.34 -4.93
CA LEU A 106 -1.84 -0.74 -5.54
C LEU A 106 -1.87 -2.21 -5.97
N SER A 107 -2.55 -3.09 -5.22
CA SER A 107 -2.75 -4.49 -5.64
C SER A 107 -3.61 -4.60 -6.90
N VAL A 108 -4.66 -3.78 -7.02
CA VAL A 108 -5.48 -3.68 -8.24
C VAL A 108 -4.64 -3.19 -9.40
N ALA A 109 -3.94 -2.06 -9.26
CA ALA A 109 -3.11 -1.51 -10.32
C ALA A 109 -1.96 -2.44 -10.73
N ARG A 110 -1.42 -3.23 -9.80
CA ARG A 110 -0.38 -4.24 -10.09
C ARG A 110 -0.88 -5.34 -11.03
N LYS A 111 -2.19 -5.62 -11.09
CA LYS A 111 -2.75 -6.52 -12.12
C LYS A 111 -2.52 -5.98 -13.53
N LEU A 112 -2.53 -4.66 -13.68
CA LEU A 112 -2.23 -3.96 -14.94
C LEU A 112 -0.73 -3.74 -15.14
N TYR A 113 0.07 -3.78 -14.06
CA TYR A 113 1.52 -3.65 -14.12
C TYR A 113 2.26 -4.75 -13.32
N PRO A 114 2.27 -6.01 -13.82
CA PRO A 114 2.73 -7.17 -13.05
C PRO A 114 4.23 -7.17 -12.72
N LYS A 115 5.03 -6.36 -13.45
CA LYS A 115 6.48 -6.21 -13.23
C LYS A 115 6.82 -5.40 -11.97
N ALA A 116 5.83 -4.75 -11.34
CA ALA A 116 6.03 -4.11 -10.04
C ALA A 116 6.14 -5.16 -8.92
N PRO A 117 6.86 -4.86 -7.83
CA PRO A 117 6.97 -5.77 -6.70
C PRO A 117 5.60 -6.10 -6.08
N PRO A 118 5.41 -7.31 -5.50
CA PRO A 118 4.21 -7.65 -4.74
C PRO A 118 3.98 -6.66 -3.59
N VAL A 119 2.70 -6.41 -3.29
CA VAL A 119 2.27 -5.40 -2.32
C VAL A 119 1.87 -6.08 -1.01
N TYR A 120 2.51 -5.68 0.09
CA TYR A 120 2.27 -6.19 1.44
C TYR A 120 1.85 -5.08 2.40
N HIS A 121 1.11 -5.47 3.43
CA HIS A 121 0.92 -4.64 4.61
C HIS A 121 2.11 -4.87 5.53
N VAL A 122 2.54 -3.85 6.27
CA VAL A 122 3.57 -4.02 7.31
C VAL A 122 3.17 -5.08 8.35
N LEU A 123 1.87 -5.24 8.57
CA LEU A 123 1.32 -6.27 9.46
C LEU A 123 1.44 -7.68 8.88
N ASP A 124 1.45 -7.84 7.56
CA ASP A 124 1.68 -9.15 6.93
C ASP A 124 3.11 -9.61 7.25
N LEU A 125 4.09 -8.70 7.11
CA LEU A 125 5.49 -9.00 7.42
C LEU A 125 5.74 -9.19 8.92
N LEU A 126 5.07 -8.41 9.77
CA LEU A 126 5.12 -8.62 11.22
C LEU A 126 4.59 -10.00 11.62
N GLN A 127 3.44 -10.42 11.08
CA GLN A 127 2.87 -11.76 11.33
C GLN A 127 3.86 -12.85 10.95
N MET A 128 4.46 -12.78 9.75
CA MET A 128 5.49 -13.75 9.33
C MET A 128 6.68 -13.78 10.29
N ALA A 129 7.12 -12.62 10.78
CA ALA A 129 8.27 -12.50 11.66
C ALA A 129 8.03 -13.05 13.08
N ILE A 130 6.77 -13.08 13.53
CA ILE A 130 6.37 -13.69 14.82
C ILE A 130 5.87 -15.14 14.65
N GLY A 131 6.11 -15.77 13.50
CA GLY A 131 5.75 -17.17 13.24
C GLY A 131 4.29 -17.41 12.84
N GLU A 132 3.50 -16.35 12.63
CA GLU A 132 2.12 -16.46 12.13
C GLU A 132 2.09 -16.55 10.60
N GLN A 133 1.01 -17.16 10.07
CA GLN A 133 0.76 -17.22 8.62
C GLN A 133 -0.32 -16.19 8.23
N PRO A 134 0.06 -15.03 7.68
CA PRO A 134 -0.94 -14.05 7.24
C PRO A 134 -1.76 -14.61 6.09
N ALA A 135 -3.05 -14.28 6.05
CA ALA A 135 -3.96 -14.80 5.02
C ALA A 135 -3.67 -14.28 3.59
N LEU A 136 -2.89 -13.21 3.44
CA LEU A 136 -2.43 -12.61 2.16
C LEU A 136 -3.52 -12.45 1.08
N ARG A 137 -4.76 -12.10 1.47
CA ARG A 137 -5.93 -12.06 0.58
C ARG A 137 -5.99 -10.83 -0.34
N HIS A 138 -4.90 -10.06 -0.46
CA HIS A 138 -4.91 -8.76 -1.12
C HIS A 138 -5.10 -8.87 -2.63
N SER A 139 -4.54 -9.91 -3.26
CA SER A 139 -4.77 -10.24 -4.67
C SER A 139 -6.22 -10.69 -4.94
N GLU A 140 -6.82 -11.48 -4.03
CA GLU A 140 -8.22 -11.90 -4.11
C GLU A 140 -9.17 -10.70 -3.96
N ARG A 141 -8.91 -9.83 -2.98
CA ARG A 141 -9.66 -8.59 -2.76
C ARG A 141 -9.55 -7.66 -3.96
N ALA A 142 -8.38 -7.56 -4.58
CA ALA A 142 -8.20 -6.81 -5.82
C ALA A 142 -9.07 -7.36 -6.96
N ASN A 143 -9.13 -8.69 -7.14
CA ASN A 143 -10.02 -9.31 -8.13
C ASN A 143 -11.51 -9.00 -7.84
N LYS A 144 -11.93 -9.09 -6.57
CA LYS A 144 -13.30 -8.71 -6.17
C LYS A 144 -13.59 -7.24 -6.46
N MET A 145 -12.65 -6.35 -6.17
CA MET A 145 -12.79 -4.92 -6.47
C MET A 145 -12.92 -4.67 -7.98
N ILE A 146 -12.09 -5.30 -8.82
CA ILE A 146 -12.21 -5.21 -10.28
C ILE A 146 -13.60 -5.69 -10.74
N LYS A 147 -14.08 -6.81 -10.19
CA LYS A 147 -15.44 -7.30 -10.45
C LYS A 147 -16.51 -6.26 -10.09
N TYR A 148 -16.45 -5.67 -8.90
CA TYR A 148 -17.41 -4.64 -8.49
C TYR A 148 -17.34 -3.38 -9.38
N MET A 149 -16.13 -2.92 -9.72
CA MET A 149 -15.97 -1.75 -10.59
C MET A 149 -16.49 -1.99 -12.01
N THR A 150 -16.31 -3.19 -12.55
CA THR A 150 -16.82 -3.56 -13.89
C THR A 150 -18.35 -3.63 -13.92
N PHE A 151 -18.99 -4.27 -12.94
CA PHE A 151 -20.46 -4.29 -12.84
C PHE A 151 -21.05 -2.92 -12.46
N GLY A 152 -20.33 -2.14 -11.65
CA GLY A 152 -20.73 -0.78 -11.25
C GLY A 152 -20.41 0.30 -12.27
N LEU A 153 -19.71 -0.04 -13.36
CA LEU A 153 -19.19 0.94 -14.34
C LEU A 153 -20.29 1.87 -14.88
N PRO A 154 -21.48 1.38 -15.31
CA PRO A 154 -22.53 2.26 -15.81
C PRO A 154 -22.96 3.33 -14.81
N ARG A 155 -22.98 3.00 -13.51
CA ARG A 155 -23.28 3.95 -12.43
C ARG A 155 -22.12 4.92 -12.17
N ILE A 156 -20.87 4.44 -12.20
CA ILE A 156 -19.67 5.25 -11.93
C ILE A 156 -19.44 6.31 -13.03
N VAL A 157 -19.69 5.98 -14.29
CA VAL A 157 -19.53 6.92 -15.40
C VAL A 157 -20.77 7.78 -15.65
N SER A 158 -21.89 7.47 -14.99
CA SER A 158 -23.12 8.23 -15.14
C SER A 158 -22.95 9.67 -14.63
N PRO A 159 -23.44 10.69 -15.37
CA PRO A 159 -23.58 12.06 -14.86
C PRO A 159 -24.45 12.14 -13.59
N ARG A 160 -25.28 11.10 -13.33
CA ARG A 160 -26.15 11.01 -12.16
C ARG A 160 -25.54 10.31 -10.95
N ARG A 161 -24.26 9.96 -11.00
CA ARG A 161 -23.58 9.17 -9.93
C ARG A 161 -23.60 9.80 -8.53
N SER A 162 -23.84 11.11 -8.44
CA SER A 162 -23.85 11.87 -7.19
C SER A 162 -25.24 12.41 -6.84
N TRP A 163 -26.29 12.00 -7.56
CA TRP A 163 -27.64 12.48 -7.30
C TRP A 163 -28.17 11.77 -6.05
N VAL A 164 -28.61 12.53 -5.06
CA VAL A 164 -29.38 12.02 -3.93
C VAL A 164 -30.83 12.01 -4.39
N GLU A 165 -31.34 10.85 -4.77
CA GLU A 165 -32.77 10.68 -5.02
C GLU A 165 -33.48 10.60 -3.65
N ILE A 166 -34.42 11.52 -3.41
CA ILE A 166 -35.29 11.57 -2.23
C ILE A 166 -36.63 10.94 -2.61
#